data_AF-A0A2D5GY27-F1
#
_entry.id   AF-A0A2D5GY27-F1
#
_cell.length_a   1.000
_cell.length_b   1.000
_cell.length_c   1.000
_cell.angle_alpha   90.00
_cell.angle_beta   90.00
_cell.angle_gamma   90.00
#
_symmetry.space_group_name_H-M   'P 1'
#
loop_
_entity.id
_entity.type
_entity.pdbx_description
1 polymer ?
#
loop_
_entity_poly.entity_id
_entity_poly.type
_entity_poly.pdbx_seq_one_letter_code
_entity_poly.pdbx_strand_id
1 'polypeptide(L)'
;MATRKLWLQRSCRNGFTLIESLVSVTITAIAGAALFSAIGASLGTCYSALNHNIGTGLADQMLEELAAVRFPLASDTRPGFQSSREYFDDLDDYDSWSSTPPENKQGYTLGGEPVTILERYPISRPSLLVPDTGFLNRLTREVRVERIQPDSDGTGWEVTQSNTAYRRVTVTIKLAMNADSQSHVITEATRIFSYVPLSP
;
A
#
# COMPACT_ATOMS: atom_id res chain seq x y z
N MET A 1 8.24 12.08 88.29
CA MET A 1 8.75 11.62 86.98
C MET A 1 7.64 10.83 86.29
N ALA A 2 7.09 11.38 85.20
CA ALA A 2 5.92 10.82 84.51
C ALA A 2 6.33 9.80 83.45
N THR A 3 5.80 8.58 83.55
CA THR A 3 6.00 7.50 82.59
C THR A 3 5.10 7.72 81.36
N ARG A 4 5.70 8.10 80.22
CA ARG A 4 5.01 8.15 78.92
C ARG A 4 4.66 6.72 78.47
N LYS A 5 3.37 6.39 78.46
CA LYS A 5 2.86 5.20 77.78
C LYS A 5 2.96 5.39 76.27
N LEU A 6 3.92 4.72 75.63
CA LEU A 6 3.90 4.54 74.17
C LEU A 6 2.78 3.54 73.83
N TRP A 7 1.71 4.05 73.24
CA TRP A 7 0.72 3.22 72.58
C TRP A 7 1.30 2.76 71.25
N LEU A 8 1.77 1.50 71.20
CA LEU A 8 1.98 0.81 69.93
C LEU A 8 0.63 0.75 69.21
N GLN A 9 0.46 1.60 68.19
CA GLN A 9 -0.63 1.45 67.21
C GLN A 9 -0.46 0.07 66.56
N ARG A 10 -1.17 -0.92 67.07
CA ARG A 10 -1.40 -2.17 66.35
C ARG A 10 -2.17 -1.80 65.10
N SER A 11 -1.47 -1.81 63.95
CA SER A 11 -2.13 -1.86 62.65
C SER A 11 -3.04 -3.08 62.67
N CYS A 12 -4.36 -2.85 62.63
CA CYS A 12 -5.34 -3.92 62.50
C CYS A 12 -5.01 -4.65 61.19
N ARG A 13 -4.55 -5.89 61.30
CA ARG A 13 -4.39 -6.78 60.14
C ARG A 13 -5.80 -7.17 59.69
N ASN A 14 -6.46 -6.29 58.95
CA ASN A 14 -7.64 -6.65 58.18
C ASN A 14 -7.15 -7.54 57.04
N GLY A 15 -7.37 -8.85 57.15
CA GLY A 15 -7.20 -9.75 56.02
C GLY A 15 -8.20 -9.41 54.93
N PHE A 16 -7.84 -9.69 53.67
CA PHE A 16 -8.76 -9.56 52.54
C PHE A 16 -9.98 -10.44 52.76
N THR A 17 -11.18 -9.89 52.54
CA THR A 17 -12.39 -10.71 52.57
C THR A 17 -12.49 -11.54 51.29
N LEU A 18 -13.19 -12.68 51.35
CA LEU A 18 -13.41 -13.53 50.18
C LEU A 18 -14.17 -12.78 49.07
N ILE A 19 -15.10 -11.90 49.46
CA ILE A 19 -15.84 -11.02 48.54
C ILE A 19 -14.89 -10.03 47.86
N GLU A 20 -13.99 -9.38 48.61
CA GLU A 20 -13.03 -8.42 48.08
C GLU A 20 -12.03 -9.07 47.11
N SER A 21 -11.61 -10.31 47.41
CA SER A 21 -10.76 -11.10 46.51
C SER A 21 -11.51 -11.49 45.23
N LEU A 22 -12.77 -11.92 45.34
CA LEU A 22 -13.61 -12.24 44.20
C LEU A 22 -13.80 -11.02 43.29
N VAL A 23 -14.15 -9.86 43.87
CA VAL A 23 -14.35 -8.60 43.13
C VAL A 23 -13.04 -8.16 42.45
N SER A 24 -11.90 -8.29 43.12
CA SER A 24 -10.61 -7.94 42.52
C SER A 24 -10.27 -8.82 41.31
N VAL A 25 -10.54 -10.13 41.40
CA VAL A 25 -10.32 -11.06 40.29
C VAL A 25 -11.27 -10.78 39.14
N THR A 26 -12.56 -10.49 39.40
CA THR A 26 -13.50 -10.18 38.31
C THR A 26 -13.14 -8.89 37.60
N ILE A 27 -12.76 -7.82 38.34
CA ILE A 27 -12.29 -6.56 37.74
C ILE A 27 -11.03 -6.81 36.91
N THR A 28 -10.08 -7.59 37.42
CA THR A 28 -8.83 -7.91 36.70
C THR A 28 -9.11 -8.71 35.43
N ALA A 29 -10.03 -9.67 35.49
CA ALA A 29 -10.42 -10.46 34.31
C ALA A 29 -11.08 -9.59 33.23
N ILE A 30 -11.98 -8.69 33.63
CA ILE A 30 -12.64 -7.75 32.71
C ILE A 30 -11.60 -6.80 32.09
N ALA A 31 -10.72 -6.22 32.92
CA ALA A 31 -9.66 -5.33 32.46
C ALA A 31 -8.68 -6.05 31.50
N GLY A 32 -8.31 -7.29 31.82
CA GLY A 32 -7.46 -8.12 30.97
C GLY A 32 -8.08 -8.40 29.60
N ALA A 33 -9.37 -8.77 29.57
CA ALA A 33 -10.09 -8.98 28.32
C ALA A 33 -10.15 -7.72 27.44
N ALA A 34 -10.41 -6.55 28.06
CA ALA A 34 -10.38 -5.27 27.36
C ALA A 34 -8.99 -4.94 26.79
N LEU A 35 -7.92 -5.19 27.56
CA LEU A 35 -6.54 -4.98 27.13
C LEU A 35 -6.19 -5.84 25.91
N PHE A 36 -6.53 -7.14 25.93
CA PHE A 36 -6.27 -8.03 24.80
C PHE A 36 -7.00 -7.60 23.53
N SER A 37 -8.26 -7.17 23.66
CA SER A 37 -9.03 -6.61 22.56
C SER A 37 -8.35 -5.37 21.96
N ALA A 38 -7.89 -4.45 22.81
CA ALA A 38 -7.19 -3.24 22.37
C ALA A 38 -5.86 -3.56 21.66
N ILE A 39 -5.10 -4.54 22.14
CA ILE A 39 -3.87 -5.01 21.48
C ILE A 39 -4.17 -5.58 20.10
N GLY A 40 -5.21 -6.43 19.98
CA GLY A 40 -5.63 -6.99 18.70
C GLY A 40 -6.01 -5.92 17.68
N ALA A 41 -6.79 -4.91 18.11
CA ALA A 41 -7.16 -3.78 17.27
C ALA A 41 -5.94 -2.94 16.84
N SER A 42 -4.98 -2.72 17.75
CA SER A 42 -3.74 -1.99 17.46
C SER A 42 -2.88 -2.70 16.43
N LEU A 43 -2.69 -4.03 16.56
CA LEU A 43 -1.97 -4.83 15.59
C LEU A 43 -2.64 -4.81 14.22
N GLY A 44 -3.98 -4.96 14.17
CA GLY A 44 -4.74 -4.87 12.92
C GLY A 44 -4.56 -3.52 12.23
N THR A 45 -4.58 -2.42 13.00
CA THR A 45 -4.34 -1.07 12.48
C THR A 45 -2.91 -0.92 11.95
N CYS A 46 -1.92 -1.46 12.67
CA CYS A 46 -0.52 -1.43 12.27
C CYS A 46 -0.29 -2.15 10.93
N TYR A 47 -0.83 -3.36 10.77
CA TYR A 47 -0.74 -4.10 9.50
C TYR A 47 -1.44 -3.38 8.35
N SER A 48 -2.62 -2.82 8.60
CA SER A 48 -3.35 -2.05 7.59
C SER A 48 -2.53 -0.82 7.13
N ALA A 49 -1.97 -0.07 8.07
CA ALA A 49 -1.12 1.09 7.77
C ALA A 49 0.16 0.70 7.02
N LEU A 50 0.81 -0.39 7.41
CA LEU A 50 1.99 -0.92 6.70
C LEU A 50 1.67 -1.27 5.25
N ASN A 51 0.60 -2.03 5.02
CA ASN A 51 0.18 -2.41 3.67
C ASN A 51 -0.17 -1.18 2.84
N HIS A 52 -0.91 -0.23 3.40
CA HIS A 52 -1.26 1.01 2.72
C HIS A 52 -0.02 1.85 2.35
N ASN A 53 0.98 1.96 3.24
CA ASN A 53 2.22 2.66 2.94
C ASN A 53 3.01 2.00 1.81
N ILE A 54 3.10 0.67 1.80
CA ILE A 54 3.75 -0.08 0.71
C ILE A 54 2.96 0.12 -0.60
N GLY A 55 1.63 0.00 -0.56
CA GLY A 55 0.77 0.24 -1.70
C GLY A 55 0.92 1.65 -2.28
N THR A 56 1.02 2.67 -1.42
CA THR A 56 1.25 4.05 -1.83
C THR A 56 2.60 4.21 -2.53
N GLY A 57 3.67 3.66 -1.97
CA GLY A 57 4.99 3.70 -2.62
C GLY A 57 5.01 3.02 -3.99
N LEU A 58 4.33 1.87 -4.14
CA LEU A 58 4.25 1.17 -5.42
C LEU A 58 3.37 1.90 -6.45
N ALA A 59 2.30 2.55 -5.99
CA ALA A 59 1.43 3.34 -6.84
C ALA A 59 2.14 4.61 -7.33
N ASP A 60 2.80 5.33 -6.43
CA ASP A 60 3.59 6.52 -6.74
C ASP A 60 4.72 6.18 -7.70
N GLN A 61 5.48 5.11 -7.45
CA GLN A 61 6.53 4.66 -8.37
C GLN A 61 5.98 4.41 -9.78
N MET A 62 4.80 3.80 -9.90
CA MET A 62 4.17 3.54 -11.20
C MET A 62 3.69 4.83 -11.87
N LEU A 63 3.10 5.76 -11.10
CA LEU A 63 2.69 7.06 -11.62
C LEU A 63 3.89 7.90 -12.11
N GLU A 64 5.03 7.82 -11.41
CA GLU A 64 6.27 8.47 -11.84
C GLU A 64 6.86 7.80 -13.09
N GLU A 65 6.79 6.47 -13.21
CA GLU A 65 7.15 5.77 -14.45
C GLU A 65 6.28 6.24 -15.62
N LEU A 66 4.96 6.29 -15.44
CA LEU A 66 4.01 6.76 -16.45
C LEU A 66 4.19 8.23 -16.79
N ALA A 67 4.62 9.07 -15.84
CA ALA A 67 4.93 10.47 -16.09
C ALA A 67 6.11 10.67 -17.06
N ALA A 68 7.01 9.69 -17.16
CA ALA A 68 8.14 9.71 -18.09
C ALA A 68 7.78 9.13 -19.48
N VAL A 69 6.59 8.53 -19.63
CA VAL A 69 6.13 7.96 -20.91
C VAL A 69 5.60 9.07 -21.82
N ARG A 70 5.70 8.85 -23.13
CA ARG A 70 5.22 9.79 -24.14
C ARG A 70 3.69 9.94 -24.04
N PHE A 71 3.21 11.16 -24.26
CA PHE A 71 1.78 11.40 -24.42
C PHE A 71 1.29 10.99 -25.82
N PRO A 72 0.16 10.26 -25.95
CA PRO A 72 -0.41 9.85 -27.24
C PRO A 72 -0.81 11.06 -28.09
N LEU A 73 -0.15 11.29 -29.24
CA LEU A 73 -0.43 12.43 -30.14
C LEU A 73 -1.53 12.13 -31.17
N ALA A 74 -1.75 10.85 -31.47
CA ALA A 74 -2.81 10.36 -32.32
C ALA A 74 -3.49 9.19 -31.60
N SER A 75 -4.68 8.81 -32.06
CA SER A 75 -5.24 7.53 -31.66
C SER A 75 -4.36 6.45 -32.26
N ASP A 76 -3.43 5.90 -31.47
CA ASP A 76 -2.72 4.71 -31.90
C ASP A 76 -3.71 3.53 -31.95
N THR A 77 -3.54 2.68 -32.95
CA THR A 77 -3.95 1.28 -32.83
C THR A 77 -3.10 0.69 -31.72
N ARG A 78 -3.63 0.72 -30.49
CA ARG A 78 -3.16 -0.01 -29.31
C ARG A 78 -2.25 -1.15 -29.75
N PRO A 79 -1.01 -1.30 -29.26
CA PRO A 79 -0.17 -2.41 -29.62
C PRO A 79 -0.98 -3.67 -29.41
N GLY A 80 -1.32 -4.33 -30.52
CA GLY A 80 -2.15 -5.51 -30.51
C GLY A 80 -1.41 -6.55 -29.69
N PHE A 81 -1.86 -6.80 -28.46
CA PHE A 81 -1.31 -7.85 -27.60
C PHE A 81 0.23 -7.90 -27.60
N GLN A 82 0.91 -6.77 -27.36
CA GLN A 82 2.32 -6.88 -27.01
C GLN A 82 2.40 -7.56 -25.63
N SER A 83 3.07 -8.70 -25.57
CA SER A 83 3.11 -9.55 -24.38
C SER A 83 3.88 -8.96 -23.22
N SER A 84 4.60 -7.86 -23.45
CA SER A 84 5.56 -7.26 -22.52
C SER A 84 5.42 -5.74 -22.52
N ARG A 85 5.46 -5.18 -21.31
CA ARG A 85 5.38 -3.73 -21.02
C ARG A 85 6.56 -2.94 -21.58
N GLU A 86 7.63 -3.63 -21.99
CA GLU A 86 8.83 -3.02 -22.57
C GLU A 86 8.54 -2.29 -23.89
N TYR A 87 7.53 -2.77 -24.62
CA TYR A 87 7.13 -2.24 -25.93
C TYR A 87 6.09 -1.13 -25.85
N PHE A 88 5.55 -0.85 -24.66
CA PHE A 88 4.60 0.23 -24.46
C PHE A 88 5.32 1.56 -24.67
N ASP A 89 4.88 2.29 -25.69
CA ASP A 89 5.56 3.49 -26.19
C ASP A 89 4.83 4.78 -25.78
N ASP A 90 3.53 4.70 -25.48
CA ASP A 90 2.75 5.81 -24.94
C ASP A 90 1.84 5.41 -23.76
N LEU A 91 1.11 6.39 -23.20
CA LEU A 91 0.23 6.18 -22.05
C LEU A 91 -0.96 5.27 -22.34
N ASP A 92 -1.51 5.26 -23.56
CA ASP A 92 -2.73 4.53 -23.89
C ASP A 92 -2.50 3.00 -23.87
N ASP A 93 -1.25 2.56 -24.00
CA ASP A 93 -0.83 1.15 -23.96
C ASP A 93 -0.97 0.50 -22.58
N TYR A 94 -0.93 1.31 -21.53
CA TYR A 94 -1.03 0.82 -20.15
C TYR A 94 -2.48 0.59 -19.72
N ASP A 95 -3.47 0.92 -20.56
CA ASP A 95 -4.86 0.67 -20.20
C ASP A 95 -5.13 -0.82 -20.02
N SER A 96 -5.74 -1.17 -18.89
CA SER A 96 -6.02 -2.56 -18.48
C SER A 96 -4.78 -3.43 -18.25
N TRP A 97 -3.59 -2.83 -18.13
CA TRP A 97 -2.39 -3.57 -17.72
C TRP A 97 -2.49 -4.00 -16.24
N SER A 98 -2.07 -5.23 -15.96
CA SER A 98 -2.03 -5.79 -14.61
C SER A 98 -0.87 -6.79 -14.49
N SER A 99 -0.21 -6.81 -13.33
CA SER A 99 0.81 -7.81 -13.04
C SER A 99 0.79 -8.26 -11.57
N THR A 100 1.00 -9.56 -11.36
CA THR A 100 1.06 -10.26 -10.07
C THR A 100 2.14 -11.35 -10.15
N PRO A 101 3.26 -11.27 -9.41
CA PRO A 101 3.72 -10.14 -8.60
C PRO A 101 3.98 -8.88 -9.45
N PRO A 102 4.09 -7.69 -8.86
CA PRO A 102 4.43 -6.48 -9.60
C PRO A 102 5.80 -6.62 -10.30
N GLU A 103 5.89 -6.13 -11.54
CA GLU A 103 7.07 -6.20 -12.40
C GLU A 103 7.56 -4.82 -12.84
N ASN A 104 8.83 -4.72 -13.22
CA ASN A 104 9.42 -3.53 -13.85
C ASN A 104 9.11 -3.45 -15.35
N LYS A 105 9.62 -2.42 -16.04
CA LYS A 105 9.31 -2.19 -17.47
C LYS A 105 9.71 -3.36 -18.35
N GLN A 106 10.79 -4.05 -18.00
CA GLN A 106 11.34 -5.20 -18.72
C GLN A 106 10.65 -6.53 -18.37
N GLY A 107 9.62 -6.52 -17.53
CA GLY A 107 8.89 -7.74 -17.14
C GLY A 107 9.58 -8.57 -16.05
N TYR A 108 10.63 -8.06 -15.40
CA TYR A 108 11.20 -8.70 -14.21
C TYR A 108 10.38 -8.34 -12.98
N THR A 109 10.11 -9.32 -12.12
CA THR A 109 9.48 -9.08 -10.83
C THR A 109 10.31 -8.08 -10.02
N LEU A 110 9.65 -7.20 -9.25
CA LEU A 110 10.36 -6.20 -8.46
C LEU A 110 11.33 -6.88 -7.49
N GLY A 111 12.63 -6.57 -7.59
CA GLY A 111 13.68 -7.21 -6.81
C GLY A 111 14.18 -8.55 -7.34
N GLY A 112 13.61 -9.05 -8.43
CA GLY A 112 14.07 -10.22 -9.17
C GLY A 112 14.94 -9.87 -10.39
N GLU A 113 15.39 -8.62 -10.50
CA GLU A 113 16.19 -8.18 -11.64
C GLU A 113 17.55 -8.91 -11.69
N PRO A 114 18.05 -9.26 -12.89
CA PRO A 114 19.37 -9.86 -13.02
C PRO A 114 20.47 -8.93 -12.50
N VAL A 115 21.52 -9.52 -11.94
CA VAL A 115 22.69 -8.77 -11.43
C VAL A 115 23.25 -7.90 -12.56
N THR A 116 23.31 -6.59 -12.33
CA THR A 116 23.98 -5.67 -13.25
C THR A 116 25.48 -5.87 -13.12
N ILE A 117 26.14 -6.21 -14.23
CA ILE A 117 27.60 -6.35 -14.29
C ILE A 117 28.15 -5.04 -14.85
N LEU A 118 28.70 -4.19 -13.97
CA LEU A 118 29.52 -3.06 -14.42
C LEU A 118 30.97 -3.54 -14.54
N GLU A 119 31.40 -3.75 -15.79
CA GLU A 119 32.75 -3.99 -16.34
C GLU A 119 33.64 -5.11 -15.73
N ARG A 120 33.50 -5.49 -14.46
CA ARG A 120 34.22 -6.62 -13.84
C ARG A 120 33.68 -7.05 -12.47
N TYR A 121 32.81 -6.27 -11.84
CA TYR A 121 32.31 -6.55 -10.50
C TYR A 121 30.80 -6.80 -10.52
N PRO A 122 30.32 -7.98 -10.10
CA PRO A 122 28.90 -8.19 -9.91
C PRO A 122 28.44 -7.30 -8.75
N ILE A 123 27.57 -6.33 -9.04
CA ILE A 123 26.91 -5.55 -7.99
C ILE A 123 25.64 -6.30 -7.63
N SER A 124 25.77 -7.25 -6.71
CA SER A 124 24.63 -7.97 -6.15
C SER A 124 23.94 -7.11 -5.11
N ARG A 125 22.61 -7.13 -5.10
CA ARG A 125 21.82 -6.48 -4.05
C ARG A 125 22.16 -7.12 -2.69
N PRO A 126 22.47 -6.33 -1.64
CA PRO A 126 22.62 -6.86 -0.29
C PRO A 126 21.37 -7.64 0.13
N SER A 127 21.53 -8.75 0.84
CA SER A 127 20.42 -9.61 1.26
C SER A 127 19.34 -8.87 2.06
N LEU A 128 19.72 -7.83 2.82
CA LEU A 128 18.81 -6.98 3.59
C LEU A 128 17.92 -6.07 2.73
N LEU A 129 18.26 -5.87 1.45
CA LEU A 129 17.51 -5.05 0.50
C LEU A 129 16.73 -5.90 -0.51
N VAL A 130 16.79 -7.23 -0.39
CA VAL A 130 15.97 -8.15 -1.19
C VAL A 130 14.55 -8.10 -0.62
N PRO A 131 13.53 -7.81 -1.45
CA PRO A 131 12.17 -7.77 -0.96
C PRO A 131 11.68 -9.16 -0.56
N ASP A 132 10.70 -9.21 0.35
CA ASP A 132 10.00 -10.45 0.67
C ASP A 132 9.18 -10.91 -0.54
N THR A 133 9.70 -11.93 -1.23
CA THR A 133 9.07 -12.51 -2.43
C THR A 133 7.70 -13.12 -2.13
N GLY A 134 7.49 -13.66 -0.92
CA GLY A 134 6.21 -14.22 -0.51
C GLY A 134 5.14 -13.13 -0.38
N PHE A 135 5.54 -11.97 0.15
CA PHE A 135 4.67 -10.80 0.20
C PHE A 135 4.41 -10.21 -1.21
N LEU A 136 5.44 -10.04 -2.03
CA LEU A 136 5.27 -9.49 -3.40
C LEU A 136 4.38 -10.36 -4.29
N ASN A 137 4.45 -11.69 -4.17
CA ASN A 137 3.60 -12.62 -4.92
C ASN A 137 2.10 -12.48 -4.61
N ARG A 138 1.75 -11.80 -3.52
CA ARG A 138 0.37 -11.52 -3.14
C ARG A 138 -0.10 -10.13 -3.57
N LEU A 139 0.80 -9.31 -4.10
CA LEU A 139 0.48 -7.97 -4.58
C LEU A 139 0.14 -8.01 -6.06
N THR A 140 -0.91 -7.30 -6.42
CA THR A 140 -1.29 -7.02 -7.80
C THR A 140 -1.19 -5.52 -8.01
N ARG A 141 -0.57 -5.11 -9.11
CA ARG A 141 -0.59 -3.72 -9.57
C ARG A 141 -1.35 -3.63 -10.87
N GLU A 142 -2.37 -2.77 -10.90
CA GLU A 142 -3.22 -2.53 -12.08
C GLU A 142 -3.12 -1.08 -12.51
N VAL A 143 -3.20 -0.86 -13.82
CA VAL A 143 -3.29 0.47 -14.41
C VAL A 143 -4.52 0.56 -15.30
N ARG A 144 -5.25 1.66 -15.16
CA ARG A 144 -6.36 2.05 -16.01
C ARG A 144 -6.07 3.42 -16.58
N VAL A 145 -6.25 3.58 -17.89
CA VAL A 145 -6.04 4.84 -18.59
C VAL A 145 -7.32 5.22 -19.31
N GLU A 146 -7.89 6.36 -18.92
CA GLU A 146 -9.14 6.86 -19.46
C GLU A 146 -8.91 8.18 -20.21
N ARG A 147 -9.53 8.31 -21.37
CA ARG A 147 -9.61 9.59 -22.07
C ARG A 147 -10.64 10.46 -21.38
N ILE A 148 -10.26 11.68 -21.06
CA ILE A 148 -11.14 12.61 -20.34
C ILE A 148 -11.23 13.95 -21.03
N GLN A 149 -12.32 14.66 -20.77
CA GLN A 149 -12.50 16.07 -21.13
C GLN A 149 -13.15 16.82 -19.96
N PRO A 150 -12.97 18.15 -19.88
CA PRO A 150 -13.73 18.96 -18.95
C PRO A 150 -15.23 18.79 -19.21
N ASP A 151 -16.02 18.65 -18.14
CA ASP A 151 -17.49 18.65 -18.22
C ASP A 151 -17.99 20.00 -18.78
N SER A 152 -19.22 20.01 -19.27
CA SER A 152 -19.98 21.17 -19.73
C SER A 152 -19.92 22.39 -18.79
N ASP A 153 -19.90 22.15 -17.48
CA ASP A 153 -19.81 23.19 -16.45
C ASP A 153 -18.36 23.59 -16.08
N GLY A 154 -17.35 22.91 -16.64
CA GLY A 154 -15.92 23.19 -16.42
C GLY A 154 -15.39 22.88 -15.01
N THR A 155 -16.22 22.30 -14.13
CA THR A 155 -15.87 22.00 -12.73
C THR A 155 -15.40 20.56 -12.52
N GLY A 156 -15.56 19.69 -13.52
CA GLY A 156 -15.29 18.26 -13.43
C GLY A 156 -14.68 17.67 -14.69
N TRP A 157 -14.45 16.36 -14.65
CA TRP A 157 -13.87 15.58 -15.75
C TRP A 157 -14.75 14.39 -16.09
N GLU A 158 -15.23 14.33 -17.32
CA GLU A 158 -16.00 13.22 -17.84
C GLU A 158 -15.12 12.29 -18.71
N VAL A 159 -15.44 11.00 -18.72
CA VAL A 159 -14.78 10.01 -19.57
C VAL A 159 -15.39 10.07 -20.96
N THR A 160 -14.55 10.11 -21.99
CA THR A 160 -14.98 10.18 -23.39
C THR A 160 -14.28 9.10 -24.22
N GLN A 161 -14.84 8.79 -25.39
CA GLN A 161 -14.20 7.92 -26.38
C GLN A 161 -13.45 8.72 -27.45
N SER A 162 -13.65 10.04 -27.50
CA SER A 162 -12.94 10.93 -28.41
C SER A 162 -11.49 11.07 -27.98
N ASN A 163 -10.59 11.31 -28.95
CA ASN A 163 -9.20 11.61 -28.64
C ASN A 163 -9.10 13.02 -28.03
N THR A 164 -8.56 13.13 -26.82
CA THR A 164 -8.40 14.39 -26.10
C THR A 164 -6.94 14.63 -25.71
N ALA A 165 -6.62 15.86 -25.30
CA ALA A 165 -5.31 16.22 -24.77
C ALA A 165 -5.12 15.81 -23.29
N TYR A 166 -6.03 15.01 -22.72
CA TYR A 166 -6.00 14.62 -21.31
C TYR A 166 -6.16 13.10 -21.14
N ARG A 167 -5.43 12.55 -20.18
CA ARG A 167 -5.55 11.15 -19.72
C ARG A 167 -5.68 11.09 -18.22
N ARG A 168 -6.70 10.41 -17.72
CA ARG A 168 -6.80 10.03 -16.30
C ARG A 168 -6.13 8.67 -16.16
N VAL A 169 -5.09 8.61 -15.35
CA VAL A 169 -4.38 7.37 -15.07
C VAL A 169 -4.66 7.02 -13.62
N THR A 170 -5.23 5.84 -13.41
CA THR A 170 -5.50 5.27 -12.09
C THR A 170 -4.61 4.05 -11.90
N VAL A 171 -3.81 4.06 -10.84
CA VAL A 171 -3.01 2.92 -10.41
C VAL A 171 -3.64 2.34 -9.15
N THR A 172 -4.01 1.06 -9.23
CA THR A 172 -4.63 0.34 -8.12
C THR A 172 -3.68 -0.76 -7.63
N ILE A 173 -3.40 -0.77 -6.33
CA ILE A 173 -2.64 -1.85 -5.67
C ILE A 173 -3.61 -2.71 -4.88
N LYS A 174 -3.56 -4.02 -5.14
CA LYS A 174 -4.35 -5.02 -4.43
C LYS A 174 -3.46 -5.99 -3.69
N LEU A 175 -3.93 -6.48 -2.56
CA LEU A 175 -3.25 -7.49 -1.74
C LEU A 175 -4.17 -8.70 -1.54
N ALA A 176 -3.67 -9.88 -1.86
CA ALA A 176 -4.34 -11.14 -1.54
C ALA A 176 -3.94 -11.64 -0.15
N MET A 177 -4.83 -12.36 0.54
CA MET A 177 -4.50 -12.99 1.82
C MET A 177 -3.48 -14.14 1.64
N ASN A 178 -3.65 -14.93 0.58
CA ASN A 178 -2.72 -15.96 0.10
C ASN A 178 -2.65 -15.86 -1.44
N ALA A 179 -1.69 -16.53 -2.08
CA ALA A 179 -1.50 -16.47 -3.53
C ALA A 179 -2.77 -16.79 -4.35
N ASP A 180 -3.61 -17.71 -3.86
CA ASP A 180 -4.86 -18.13 -4.54
C ASP A 180 -6.13 -17.45 -4.01
N SER A 181 -5.99 -16.49 -3.08
CA SER A 181 -7.14 -15.81 -2.49
C SER A 181 -7.57 -14.59 -3.30
N GLN A 182 -8.83 -14.21 -3.18
CA GLN A 182 -9.30 -12.95 -3.74
C GLN A 182 -8.49 -11.78 -3.16
N SER A 183 -8.01 -10.90 -4.05
CA SER A 183 -7.27 -9.70 -3.66
C SER A 183 -8.24 -8.56 -3.31
N HIS A 184 -7.87 -7.74 -2.33
CA HIS A 184 -8.58 -6.51 -1.97
C HIS A 184 -7.71 -5.29 -2.24
N VAL A 185 -8.33 -4.17 -2.60
CA VAL A 185 -7.62 -2.91 -2.85
C VAL A 185 -7.07 -2.38 -1.53
N ILE A 186 -5.76 -2.10 -1.49
CA ILE A 186 -5.10 -1.46 -0.34
C ILE A 186 -4.82 0.02 -0.58
N THR A 187 -4.57 0.39 -1.84
CA THR A 187 -4.30 1.76 -2.26
C THR A 187 -4.76 1.96 -3.70
N GLU A 188 -5.30 3.15 -3.96
CA GLU A 188 -5.58 3.64 -5.30
C GLU A 188 -5.04 5.07 -5.40
N ALA A 189 -4.32 5.37 -6.48
CA ALA A 189 -3.79 6.69 -6.76
C ALA A 189 -4.13 7.09 -8.19
N THR A 190 -4.58 8.34 -8.37
CA THR A 190 -5.05 8.84 -9.66
C THR A 190 -4.36 10.14 -10.01
N ARG A 191 -3.89 10.27 -11.25
CA ARG A 191 -3.27 11.49 -11.78
C ARG A 191 -3.82 11.80 -13.17
N ILE A 192 -3.98 13.09 -13.46
CA ILE A 192 -4.35 13.55 -14.81
C ILE A 192 -3.09 14.01 -15.51
N PHE A 193 -2.82 13.43 -16.67
CA PHE A 193 -1.77 13.82 -17.60
C PHE A 193 -2.36 14.65 -18.72
N SER A 194 -1.66 15.70 -19.12
CA SER A 194 -2.09 16.59 -20.20
C SER A 194 -0.98 16.78 -21.21
N TYR A 195 -1.33 16.83 -22.49
CA TYR A 195 -0.41 17.19 -23.53
C TYR A 195 -0.12 18.70 -23.50
N VAL A 196 1.16 19.05 -23.36
CA VAL A 196 1.62 20.43 -23.53
C VAL A 196 2.44 20.48 -24.82
N PRO A 197 1.96 21.13 -25.90
CA PRO A 197 2.75 21.29 -27.10
C PRO A 197 3.99 22.11 -26.78
N LEU A 198 5.14 21.70 -27.32
CA LEU A 198 6.29 22.60 -27.41
C LEU A 198 5.82 23.81 -28.24
N SER A 199 5.84 25.00 -27.64
CA SER A 199 5.48 26.22 -28.37
C SER A 199 6.31 26.35 -29.65
N PRO A 200 5.74 26.96 -30.71
CA PRO A 200 6.33 27.01 -32.05
C PRO A 200 7.70 27.68 -32.12
#